data_AF-A0A7J0DZE8-F1
#
_entry.id   AF-A0A7J0DZE8-F1
#
_cell.length_a   1.000
_cell.length_b   1.000
_cell.length_c   1.000
_cell.angle_alpha   90.00
_cell.angle_beta   90.00
_cell.angle_gamma   90.00
#
_symmetry.space_group_name_H-M   'P 1'
#
loop_
_entity.id
_entity.type
_entity.pdbx_description
1 polymer ?
#
loop_
_entity_poly.entity_id
_entity_poly.type
_entity_poly.pdbx_seq_one_letter_code
_entity_poly.pdbx_strand_id
1 'polypeptide(L)'
;MWVGATGYILFALISVIAFPFIFPEAFDVGNPNGEYKAPFALIYRNLAILGVQGFSMLPHHCLQLCYGFFAFAVGVNLVKDFSPPKVGKWLPLPMAMAVPFLVGAYFAIDLCVGSLIVFVWQKLNSKKAEQMVPVVASGLICGEGLWTLPASVLSLAKINPPMCMKFLDS
;
A
#
# COMPACT_ATOMS: atom_id res chain seq x y z
N MET A 1 1.89 25.71 4.89
CA MET A 1 2.30 25.20 3.56
C MET A 1 3.82 25.23 3.38
N TRP A 2 4.49 26.38 3.50
CA TRP A 2 5.95 26.49 3.29
C TRP A 2 6.81 25.60 4.19
N VAL A 3 6.55 25.57 5.51
CA VAL A 3 7.31 24.72 6.45
C VAL A 3 7.21 23.22 6.12
N GLY A 4 6.03 22.76 5.67
CA GLY A 4 5.84 21.37 5.27
C GLY A 4 6.57 21.01 3.97
N ALA A 5 6.60 21.93 3.01
CA ALA A 5 7.34 21.74 1.77
C ALA A 5 8.86 21.67 2.02
N THR A 6 9.39 22.55 2.87
CA THR A 6 10.82 22.54 3.23
C THR A 6 11.20 21.25 3.96
N GLY A 7 10.36 20.78 4.89
CA GLY A 7 10.56 19.51 5.59
C GLY A 7 10.51 18.30 4.66
N TYR A 8 9.57 18.26 3.72
CA TYR A 8 9.47 17.18 2.73
C TYR A 8 10.69 17.15 1.80
N ILE A 9 11.15 18.31 1.32
CA ILE A 9 12.33 18.40 0.46
C ILE A 9 13.58 17.94 1.20
N LEU A 10 13.78 18.38 2.45
CA LEU A 10 14.90 17.93 3.28
C LEU A 10 14.86 16.41 3.50
N PHE A 11 13.70 15.86 3.89
CA PHE A 11 13.58 14.41 4.13
C PHE A 11 13.73 13.59 2.85
N ALA A 12 13.20 14.06 1.73
CA ALA A 12 13.37 13.43 0.43
C ALA A 12 14.85 13.43 0.00
N LEU A 13 15.56 14.55 0.15
CA LEU A 13 16.99 14.63 -0.16
C LEU A 13 17.81 13.72 0.76
N ILE A 14 17.55 13.76 2.07
CA ILE A 14 18.24 12.90 3.03
C ILE A 14 17.97 11.44 2.72
N SER A 15 16.73 11.03 2.46
CA SER A 15 16.42 9.63 2.15
C SER A 15 17.04 9.19 0.83
N VAL A 16 16.92 9.96 -0.25
CA VAL A 16 17.47 9.62 -1.58
C VAL A 16 19.00 9.57 -1.58
N ILE A 17 19.68 10.34 -0.73
CA ILE A 17 21.14 10.34 -0.66
C ILE A 17 21.61 9.34 0.41
N ALA A 18 21.13 9.45 1.65
CA ALA A 18 21.64 8.64 2.75
C ALA A 18 21.30 7.15 2.61
N PHE A 19 20.10 6.77 2.15
CA PHE A 19 19.76 5.34 2.03
C PHE A 19 20.66 4.62 1.03
N PRO A 20 20.82 5.07 -0.23
CA PRO A 20 21.63 4.35 -1.22
C PRO A 20 23.12 4.27 -0.88
N PHE A 21 23.67 5.20 -0.09
CA PHE A 21 25.07 5.15 0.31
C PHE A 21 25.29 4.31 1.58
N ILE A 22 24.37 4.35 2.55
CA ILE A 22 24.56 3.71 3.86
C ILE A 22 24.05 2.25 3.86
N PHE A 23 22.92 1.96 3.22
CA PHE A 23 22.34 0.62 3.25
C PHE A 23 23.18 -0.49 2.61
N PRO A 24 23.82 -0.30 1.43
CA PRO A 24 24.59 -1.38 0.82
C PRO A 24 25.91 -1.68 1.56
N GLU A 25 26.44 -0.75 2.36
CA GLU A 25 27.61 -1.02 3.21
C GLU A 25 27.22 -1.75 4.52
N ALA A 26 26.01 -1.50 5.04
CA ALA A 26 25.56 -2.05 6.32
C ALA A 26 24.79 -3.38 6.20
N PHE A 27 24.15 -3.64 5.05
CA PHE A 27 23.28 -4.81 4.85
C PHE A 27 23.44 -5.39 3.43
N ASP A 28 23.42 -6.71 3.31
CA ASP A 28 23.40 -7.43 2.01
C ASP A 28 22.01 -7.32 1.37
N VAL A 29 21.67 -6.12 0.88
CA VAL A 29 20.38 -5.80 0.29
C VAL A 29 20.28 -6.42 -1.11
N GLY A 30 19.40 -7.41 -1.28
CA GLY A 30 19.12 -8.05 -2.58
C GLY A 30 19.45 -9.53 -2.65
N ASN A 31 20.07 -10.10 -1.60
CA ASN A 31 20.22 -11.55 -1.49
C ASN A 31 18.86 -12.20 -1.12
N PRO A 32 18.29 -13.08 -1.96
CA PRO A 32 17.00 -13.71 -1.68
C PRO A 32 16.99 -14.61 -0.43
N ASN A 33 18.18 -14.97 0.09
CA ASN A 33 18.39 -15.78 1.29
C ASN A 33 18.89 -14.96 2.50
N GLY A 34 19.08 -13.64 2.35
CA GLY A 34 19.50 -12.76 3.45
C GLY A 34 18.33 -12.36 4.35
N GLU A 35 18.63 -11.85 5.55
CA GLU A 35 17.61 -11.40 6.52
C GLU A 35 16.80 -10.19 6.02
N TYR A 36 17.35 -9.41 5.10
CA TYR A 36 16.72 -8.21 4.51
C TYR A 36 16.26 -8.46 3.08
N LYS A 37 15.19 -9.25 2.93
CA LYS A 37 14.58 -9.52 1.62
C LYS A 37 13.83 -8.27 1.13
N ALA A 38 14.01 -7.89 -0.13
CA ALA A 38 13.30 -6.77 -0.75
C ALA A 38 12.00 -7.26 -1.45
N PRO A 39 10.82 -7.21 -0.81
CA PRO A 39 9.60 -7.81 -1.35
C PRO A 39 9.14 -7.13 -2.64
N PHE A 40 9.28 -5.81 -2.73
CA PHE A 40 8.89 -5.04 -3.91
C PHE A 40 9.83 -5.24 -5.10
N ALA A 41 11.10 -5.58 -4.87
CA ALA A 41 12.07 -5.79 -5.95
C ALA A 41 11.67 -6.95 -6.88
N LEU A 42 11.11 -8.02 -6.32
CA LEU A 42 10.61 -9.16 -7.10
C LEU A 42 9.42 -8.74 -7.99
N ILE A 43 8.49 -7.95 -7.45
CA ILE A 43 7.31 -7.47 -8.17
C ILE A 43 7.75 -6.56 -9.34
N TYR A 44 8.64 -5.60 -9.08
CA TYR A 44 9.16 -4.72 -10.13
C TYR A 44 9.94 -5.47 -11.21
N ARG A 45 10.72 -6.49 -10.84
CA ARG A 45 11.40 -7.36 -11.80
C ARG A 45 10.41 -8.10 -12.70
N ASN A 46 9.37 -8.69 -12.13
CA ASN A 46 8.34 -9.38 -12.90
C ASN A 46 7.59 -8.42 -13.83
N LEU A 47 7.29 -7.20 -13.36
CA LEU A 47 6.70 -6.15 -14.20
C LEU A 47 7.64 -5.72 -15.35
N ALA A 48 8.95 -5.60 -15.10
CA ALA A 48 9.92 -5.27 -16.13
C ALA A 48 10.04 -6.38 -17.18
N ILE A 49 10.04 -7.65 -16.77
CA ILE A 49 10.06 -8.79 -17.69
C ILE A 49 8.80 -8.78 -18.57
N LEU A 50 7.62 -8.56 -17.99
CA LEU A 50 6.37 -8.39 -18.76
C LEU A 50 6.43 -7.20 -19.73
N GLY A 51 7.06 -6.09 -19.32
CA GLY A 51 7.24 -4.91 -20.18
C GLY A 51 8.14 -5.17 -21.39
N VAL A 52 9.14 -6.04 -21.26
CA VAL A 52 10.11 -6.36 -22.33
C VAL A 52 9.64 -7.53 -23.21
N GLN A 53 9.09 -8.59 -22.61
CA GLN A 53 8.63 -9.80 -23.32
C GLN A 53 7.19 -9.67 -23.85
N GLY A 54 6.48 -8.61 -23.45
CA GLY A 54 5.12 -8.32 -23.87
C GLY A 54 4.09 -9.32 -23.36
N PHE A 55 2.90 -9.29 -23.97
CA PHE A 55 1.76 -10.13 -23.60
C PHE A 55 1.99 -11.65 -23.72
N SER A 56 3.09 -12.06 -24.34
CA SER A 56 3.47 -13.47 -24.52
C SER A 56 3.88 -14.17 -23.21
N MET A 57 4.29 -13.41 -22.19
CA MET A 57 4.68 -13.93 -20.87
C MET A 57 3.55 -13.78 -19.82
N LEU A 58 2.36 -13.33 -20.22
CA LEU A 58 1.27 -13.09 -19.29
C LEU A 58 0.64 -14.43 -18.84
N PRO A 59 0.38 -14.64 -17.53
CA PRO A 59 -0.19 -15.88 -17.04
C PRO A 59 -1.51 -16.24 -17.73
N HIS A 60 -1.78 -17.54 -17.89
CA HIS A 60 -3.01 -18.03 -18.51
C HIS A 60 -4.25 -17.42 -17.82
N HIS A 61 -5.22 -16.96 -18.62
CA HIS A 61 -6.43 -16.23 -18.20
C HIS A 61 -6.25 -14.84 -17.57
N CYS A 62 -5.03 -14.28 -17.50
CA CYS A 62 -4.81 -12.93 -16.96
C CYS A 62 -5.61 -11.86 -17.72
N LEU A 63 -5.63 -11.90 -19.06
CA LEU A 63 -6.43 -10.97 -19.86
C LEU A 63 -7.93 -11.10 -19.60
N GLN A 64 -8.43 -12.33 -19.44
CA GLN A 64 -9.85 -12.57 -19.16
C GLN A 64 -10.26 -12.00 -17.79
N LEU A 65 -9.41 -12.15 -16.78
CA LEU A 65 -9.59 -11.52 -15.47
C LEU A 65 -9.48 -9.98 -15.55
N CYS A 66 -8.52 -9.44 -16.30
CA CYS A 66 -8.38 -8.00 -16.51
C CYS A 66 -9.63 -7.40 -17.17
N TYR A 67 -10.16 -8.01 -18.23
CA TYR A 67 -11.41 -7.58 -18.85
C TYR A 67 -12.59 -7.72 -17.88
N GLY A 68 -12.65 -8.79 -17.08
CA GLY A 68 -13.67 -8.98 -16.05
C GLY A 68 -13.65 -7.90 -14.97
N PHE A 69 -12.49 -7.62 -14.38
CA PHE A 69 -12.34 -6.57 -13.37
C PHE A 69 -12.51 -5.18 -13.94
N PHE A 70 -12.11 -4.93 -15.19
CA PHE A 70 -12.36 -3.67 -15.87
C PHE A 70 -13.86 -3.45 -16.07
N ALA A 71 -14.59 -4.45 -16.59
CA ALA A 71 -16.03 -4.39 -16.75
C ALA A 71 -16.74 -4.22 -15.40
N PHE A 72 -16.30 -4.93 -14.36
CA PHE A 72 -16.81 -4.76 -12.99
C PHE A 72 -16.55 -3.35 -12.47
N ALA A 73 -15.34 -2.82 -12.62
CA ALA A 73 -14.99 -1.48 -12.16
C ALA A 73 -15.80 -0.40 -12.89
N VAL A 74 -15.96 -0.52 -14.21
CA VAL A 74 -16.81 0.38 -15.01
C VAL A 74 -18.26 0.27 -14.53
N GLY A 75 -18.79 -0.93 -14.33
CA GLY A 75 -20.16 -1.15 -13.85
C GLY A 75 -20.40 -0.54 -12.46
N VAL A 76 -19.48 -0.76 -11.52
CA VAL A 76 -19.56 -0.19 -10.16
C VAL A 76 -19.48 1.34 -10.20
N ASN A 77 -18.59 1.91 -11.01
CA ASN A 77 -18.51 3.37 -11.15
C ASN A 77 -19.78 3.94 -11.81
N LEU A 78 -20.33 3.30 -12.84
CA LEU A 78 -21.60 3.71 -13.45
C LEU A 78 -22.74 3.69 -12.44
N VAL A 79 -22.88 2.59 -11.69
CA VAL A 79 -23.92 2.44 -10.65
C VAL A 79 -23.76 3.49 -9.56
N LYS A 80 -22.52 3.86 -9.22
CA LYS A 80 -22.21 4.94 -8.27
C LYS A 80 -22.67 6.29 -8.81
N ASP A 81 -22.39 6.59 -10.07
CA ASP A 81 -22.71 7.88 -10.71
C ASP A 81 -24.22 8.07 -10.92
N PHE A 82 -24.95 7.00 -11.22
CA PHE A 82 -26.42 7.04 -11.34
C PHE A 82 -27.15 6.92 -9.99
N SER A 83 -26.47 6.53 -8.92
CA SER A 83 -27.09 6.34 -7.60
C SER A 83 -27.22 7.63 -6.80
N PRO A 84 -28.30 7.79 -6.02
CA PRO A 84 -28.41 8.87 -5.04
C PRO A 84 -27.30 8.77 -3.98
N PRO A 85 -26.87 9.90 -3.37
CA PRO A 85 -25.70 9.98 -2.48
C PRO A 85 -25.79 9.10 -1.22
N LYS A 86 -26.98 8.60 -0.88
CA LYS A 86 -27.19 7.64 0.22
C LYS A 86 -26.69 6.23 -0.10
N VAL A 87 -26.78 5.80 -1.37
CA VAL A 87 -26.34 4.46 -1.83
C VAL A 87 -24.88 4.51 -2.26
N GLY A 88 -24.43 5.62 -2.88
CA GLY A 88 -23.03 5.80 -3.31
C GLY A 88 -21.99 5.80 -2.18
N LYS A 89 -22.42 5.94 -0.92
CA LYS A 89 -21.58 5.86 0.29
C LYS A 89 -21.23 4.42 0.71
N TRP A 90 -22.02 3.45 0.28
CA TRP A 90 -21.83 2.02 0.60
C TRP A 90 -21.17 1.23 -0.52
N LEU A 91 -21.02 1.82 -1.71
CA LEU A 91 -20.43 1.14 -2.84
C LEU A 91 -18.90 1.06 -2.67
N PRO A 92 -18.29 -0.14 -2.74
CA PRO A 92 -16.86 -0.29 -2.66
C PRO A 92 -16.19 0.37 -3.87
N LEU A 93 -15.13 1.12 -3.62
CA LEU A 93 -14.34 1.76 -4.68
C LEU A 93 -13.36 0.72 -5.26
N PRO A 94 -13.46 0.37 -6.56
CA PRO A 94 -12.60 -0.65 -7.16
C PRO A 94 -11.10 -0.35 -6.97
N MET A 95 -10.72 0.93 -7.04
CA MET A 95 -9.36 1.38 -6.77
C MET A 95 -8.89 1.04 -5.35
N ALA A 96 -9.72 1.29 -4.34
CA ALA A 96 -9.39 1.01 -2.94
C ALA A 96 -9.28 -0.50 -2.67
N MET A 97 -10.03 -1.32 -3.40
CA MET A 97 -9.93 -2.78 -3.31
C MET A 97 -8.65 -3.31 -3.95
N ALA A 98 -8.13 -2.68 -5.00
CA ALA A 98 -6.95 -3.15 -5.72
C ALA A 98 -5.63 -2.93 -4.95
N VAL A 99 -5.51 -1.85 -4.17
CA VAL A 99 -4.25 -1.48 -3.49
C VAL A 99 -3.75 -2.56 -2.52
N PRO A 100 -4.58 -3.16 -1.63
CA PRO A 100 -4.14 -4.25 -0.77
C PRO A 100 -3.62 -5.49 -1.51
N PHE A 101 -4.14 -5.79 -2.71
CA PHE A 101 -3.65 -6.93 -3.49
C PHE A 101 -2.23 -6.70 -4.03
N LEU A 102 -1.82 -5.44 -4.21
CA LEU A 102 -0.49 -5.08 -4.70
C LEU A 102 0.53 -4.92 -3.56
N VAL A 103 0.12 -4.28 -2.46
CA VAL A 103 1.03 -3.90 -1.35
C VAL A 103 1.04 -4.94 -0.22
N GLY A 104 -0.07 -5.63 -0.02
CA GLY A 104 -0.24 -6.65 1.01
C GLY A 104 -1.42 -6.39 1.95
N ALA A 105 -1.79 -7.42 2.72
CA ALA A 105 -2.96 -7.40 3.61
C ALA A 105 -2.86 -6.33 4.72
N TYR A 106 -1.65 -5.95 5.08
CA TYR A 106 -1.42 -4.93 6.09
C TYR A 106 -2.03 -3.56 5.71
N PHE A 107 -1.97 -3.18 4.43
CA PHE A 107 -2.60 -1.97 3.92
C PHE A 107 -4.13 -1.99 4.05
N ALA A 108 -4.76 -3.18 3.97
CA ALA A 108 -6.20 -3.31 4.20
C ALA A 108 -6.57 -3.02 5.67
N ILE A 109 -5.73 -3.42 6.62
CA ILE A 109 -5.93 -3.18 8.05
C ILE A 109 -5.92 -1.67 8.32
N ASP A 110 -4.93 -0.97 7.76
CA ASP A 110 -4.84 0.49 7.86
C ASP A 110 -6.08 1.17 7.26
N LEU A 111 -6.53 0.73 6.08
CA LEU A 111 -7.73 1.28 5.45
C LEU A 111 -9.00 1.06 6.30
N CYS A 112 -9.13 -0.12 6.93
CA CYS A 112 -10.24 -0.44 7.83
C CYS A 112 -10.21 0.44 9.09
N VAL A 113 -9.06 0.58 9.74
CA VAL A 113 -8.91 1.43 10.93
C VAL A 113 -9.15 2.90 10.58
N GLY A 114 -8.60 3.37 9.46
CA GLY A 114 -8.83 4.71 8.93
C GLY A 114 -10.32 4.98 8.70
N SER A 115 -11.05 4.04 8.08
CA SER A 115 -12.50 4.17 7.86
C SER A 115 -13.28 4.24 9.18
N LEU A 116 -12.92 3.43 10.18
CA LEU A 116 -13.54 3.45 11.50
C LEU A 116 -13.33 4.79 12.22
N ILE A 117 -12.11 5.33 12.17
CA ILE A 117 -11.78 6.65 12.75
C ILE A 117 -12.63 7.74 12.09
N VAL A 118 -12.70 7.75 10.75
CA VAL A 118 -13.52 8.71 10.00
C VAL A 118 -15.00 8.54 10.33
N PHE A 119 -15.49 7.31 10.47
CA PHE A 119 -16.89 7.04 10.82
C PHE A 119 -17.27 7.60 12.20
N VAL A 120 -16.42 7.38 13.21
CA VAL A 120 -16.62 7.95 14.56
C VAL A 120 -16.54 9.48 14.52
N TRP A 121 -15.58 10.04 13.78
CA TRP A 121 -15.42 11.50 13.67
C TRP A 121 -16.59 12.17 12.96
N GLN A 122 -17.13 11.53 11.92
CA GLN A 122 -18.33 11.99 11.20
C GLN A 122 -19.55 12.02 12.12
N LYS A 123 -19.65 11.09 13.08
CA LYS A 123 -20.76 11.00 14.04
C LYS A 123 -20.65 12.03 15.18
N LEU A 124 -19.44 12.41 15.58
CA LEU A 124 -19.20 13.41 16.61
C LEU A 124 -19.20 14.85 16.05
N ASN A 125 -18.52 15.09 14.93
CA ASN A 125 -18.37 16.42 14.31
C ASN A 125 -18.04 16.32 12.81
N SER A 126 -19.06 16.35 11.95
CA SER A 126 -18.89 16.19 10.50
C SER A 126 -18.09 17.33 9.84
N LYS A 127 -18.18 18.58 10.33
CA LYS A 127 -17.46 19.74 9.76
C LYS A 127 -15.95 19.69 9.98
N LYS A 128 -15.48 19.14 11.11
CA LYS A 128 -14.03 18.96 11.37
C LYS A 128 -13.48 17.70 10.71
N ALA A 129 -14.32 16.69 10.49
CA ALA A 129 -13.91 15.45 9.85
C ALA A 129 -13.35 15.70 8.44
N GLU A 130 -14.04 16.49 7.63
CA GLU A 130 -13.69 16.69 6.21
C GLU A 130 -12.28 17.22 5.98
N GLN A 131 -11.80 18.10 6.87
CA GLN A 131 -10.45 18.67 6.79
C GLN A 131 -9.37 17.74 7.36
N MET A 132 -9.72 16.87 8.31
CA MET A 132 -8.76 16.00 8.99
C MET A 132 -8.62 14.62 8.35
N VAL A 133 -9.64 14.15 7.63
CA VAL A 133 -9.60 12.91 6.83
C VAL A 133 -8.37 12.83 5.92
N PRO A 134 -8.05 13.82 5.06
CA PRO A 134 -6.89 13.72 4.18
C PRO A 134 -5.55 13.68 4.93
N VAL A 135 -5.46 14.37 6.08
CA VAL A 135 -4.25 14.41 6.92
C VAL A 135 -4.04 13.06 7.63
N VAL A 136 -5.10 12.47 8.17
CA VAL A 136 -5.04 11.17 8.83
C VAL A 136 -4.79 10.05 7.80
N ALA A 137 -5.45 10.11 6.64
CA ALA A 137 -5.27 9.12 5.58
C ALA A 137 -3.83 9.16 5.03
N SER A 138 -3.28 10.34 4.74
CA SER A 138 -1.89 10.45 4.28
C SER A 138 -0.90 10.01 5.36
N GLY A 139 -1.16 10.32 6.64
CA GLY A 139 -0.32 9.85 7.74
C GLY A 139 -0.32 8.32 7.89
N LEU A 140 -1.48 7.68 7.76
CA LEU A 140 -1.60 6.22 7.86
C LEU A 140 -0.94 5.52 6.66
N ILE A 141 -1.11 6.07 5.44
CA ILE A 141 -0.56 5.53 4.20
C ILE A 141 0.96 5.76 4.13
N CYS A 142 1.43 7.00 4.29
CA CYS A 142 2.85 7.35 4.18
C CYS A 142 3.66 6.92 5.41
N GLY A 143 3.01 6.64 6.54
CA GLY A 143 3.66 6.12 7.74
C GLY A 143 3.83 4.60 7.74
N GLU A 144 3.35 3.88 6.72
CA GLU A 144 3.20 2.42 6.73
C GLU A 144 2.49 1.97 8.04
N GLY A 145 1.41 2.66 8.40
CA GLY A 145 0.39 2.26 9.39
C GLY A 145 0.79 1.94 10.84
N LEU A 146 -0.16 1.30 11.55
CA LEU A 146 -0.06 0.93 12.97
C LEU A 146 0.91 -0.21 13.32
N TRP A 147 1.31 -1.04 12.35
CA TRP A 147 2.11 -2.27 12.47
C TRP A 147 3.60 -2.09 12.19
N THR A 148 4.01 -1.10 11.38
CA THR A 148 5.45 -0.86 11.16
C THR A 148 6.15 -0.43 12.44
N LEU A 149 5.44 0.27 13.33
CA LEU A 149 5.95 0.61 14.66
C LEU A 149 6.16 -0.64 15.55
N PRO A 150 5.17 -1.53 15.77
CA PRO A 150 5.41 -2.82 16.41
C PRO A 150 6.50 -3.65 15.74
N ALA A 151 6.49 -3.78 14.40
CA ALA A 151 7.45 -4.58 13.68
C ALA A 151 8.90 -4.05 13.85
N SER A 152 9.09 -2.73 13.81
CA SER A 152 10.39 -2.10 14.06
C SER A 152 10.82 -2.26 15.52
N VAL A 153 9.91 -2.13 16.49
CA VAL A 153 10.20 -2.39 17.91
C VAL A 153 10.56 -3.85 18.17
N LEU A 154 9.82 -4.82 17.57
CA LEU A 154 10.15 -6.25 17.66
C LEU A 154 11.50 -6.57 17.01
N SER A 155 11.81 -5.93 15.88
CA SER A 155 13.11 -6.05 15.19
C SER A 155 14.26 -5.51 16.06
N LEU A 156 14.06 -4.35 16.70
CA LEU A 156 15.01 -3.77 17.67
C LEU A 156 15.18 -4.65 18.93
N ALA A 157 14.11 -5.29 19.40
CA ALA A 157 14.13 -6.20 20.53
C ALA A 157 14.78 -7.57 20.22
N LYS A 158 15.23 -7.81 18.97
CA LYS A 158 15.76 -9.10 18.48
C LYS A 158 14.88 -10.30 18.81
N ILE A 159 13.57 -10.09 18.89
CA ILE A 159 12.63 -11.18 19.14
C ILE A 159 12.47 -11.94 17.82
N ASN A 160 13.07 -13.12 17.75
CA ASN A 160 12.94 -14.02 16.60
C ASN A 160 11.45 -14.25 16.29
N PRO A 161 11.01 -14.09 15.04
CA PRO A 161 9.63 -14.37 14.69
C PRO A 161 9.31 -15.84 15.02
N PRO A 162 8.25 -16.13 15.79
CA PRO A 162 7.94 -17.50 16.24
C PRO A 162 7.52 -18.44 15.09
N MET A 163 7.44 -17.95 13.85
CA MET A 163 7.16 -18.76 12.67
C MET A 163 8.01 -18.30 11.47
N CYS A 164 8.95 -19.14 11.06
CA CYS A 164 9.50 -19.12 9.71
C CYS A 164 8.42 -19.60 8.73
N MET A 165 7.63 -18.70 8.15
CA MET A 165 6.84 -19.04 6.96
C MET A 165 7.75 -19.00 5.74
N LYS A 166 8.23 -20.18 5.33
CA LYS A 166 8.86 -20.40 4.04
C LYS A 166 7.77 -20.84 3.07
N PHE A 167 7.28 -19.93 2.24
CA PHE A 167 6.45 -20.31 1.09
C PHE A 167 7.38 -20.97 0.07
N LEU A 168 7.29 -22.30 -0.03
CA LEU A 168 7.91 -23.06 -1.11
C LEU A 168 7.03 -22.87 -2.34
N ASP A 169 7.62 -22.36 -3.43
CA ASP A 169 6.98 -22.37 -4.74
C ASP A 169 6.72 -23.84 -5.13
N SER A 170 5.49 -24.14 -5.57
CA SER A 170 5.14 -25.42 -6.20
C SER A 170 5.36 -25.36 -7.70
#